data_AF-A0AA37PYU4-F1
#
_entry.id   AF-A0AA37PYU4-F1
#
_cell.length_a   1.000
_cell.length_b   1.000
_cell.length_c   1.000
_cell.angle_alpha   90.00
_cell.angle_beta   90.00
_cell.angle_gamma   90.00
#
_symmetry.space_group_name_H-M   'P 1'
#
loop_
_entity.id
_entity.type
_entity.pdbx_description
1 polymer ?
#
loop_
_entity_poly.entity_id
_entity_poly.type
_entity_poly.pdbx_seq_one_letter_code
_entity_poly.pdbx_strand_id
1 'polypeptide(L)'
;MVDDLSARFARNVRSLREQRGLSQAQLAQRMATYGHRWMQNTIQRIEHQQRRVDIAEADALAHALDVTVGALLATGDPDDTSDAGRIRRALDAVDAAAADLDRSRRRYDRARTALADLNPSALTGDAALRSAALAALAEGSDAPRPPDAEP
;
A
#
# COMPACT_ATOMS: atom_id res chain seq x y z
N MET A 1 -29.08 -5.84 18.28
CA MET A 1 -28.87 -6.49 16.98
C MET A 1 -27.37 -6.44 16.73
N VAL A 2 -26.68 -7.58 16.69
CA VAL A 2 -25.24 -7.61 16.40
C VAL A 2 -25.10 -7.22 14.93
N ASP A 3 -24.41 -6.13 14.65
CA ASP A 3 -24.15 -5.65 13.29
C ASP A 3 -23.44 -6.77 12.51
N ASP A 4 -24.00 -7.23 11.39
CA ASP A 4 -23.38 -8.27 10.57
C ASP A 4 -22.00 -7.80 10.12
N LEU A 5 -20.97 -8.64 10.29
CA LEU A 5 -19.58 -8.29 10.00
C LEU A 5 -19.43 -7.78 8.55
N SER A 6 -20.18 -8.40 7.62
CA SER A 6 -20.20 -8.01 6.21
C SER A 6 -20.84 -6.63 6.00
N ALA A 7 -21.91 -6.31 6.74
CA ALA A 7 -22.57 -5.00 6.70
C ALA A 7 -21.63 -3.90 7.18
N ARG A 8 -20.96 -4.15 8.32
CA ARG A 8 -19.98 -3.24 8.89
C ARG A 8 -18.81 -3.02 7.94
N PHE A 9 -18.27 -4.09 7.37
CA PHE A 9 -17.19 -4.01 6.38
C PHE A 9 -17.61 -3.17 5.16
N ALA A 10 -18.77 -3.46 4.56
CA ALA A 10 -19.28 -2.74 3.40
C ALA A 10 -19.50 -1.25 3.68
N ARG A 11 -20.09 -0.92 4.84
CA ARG A 11 -20.28 0.46 5.31
C ARG A 11 -18.95 1.19 5.48
N ASN A 12 -17.98 0.58 6.15
CA ASN A 12 -16.68 1.19 6.41
C ASN A 12 -15.89 1.40 5.12
N VAL A 13 -15.89 0.43 4.19
CA VAL A 13 -15.27 0.60 2.86
C VAL A 13 -15.87 1.79 2.13
N ARG A 14 -17.20 1.91 2.12
CA ARG A 14 -17.88 3.03 1.48
C ARG A 14 -17.52 4.38 2.11
N SER A 15 -17.65 4.50 3.43
CA SER A 15 -17.36 5.77 4.13
C SER A 15 -15.89 6.17 3.98
N LEU A 16 -14.95 5.23 4.16
CA LEU A 16 -13.51 5.51 3.99
C LEU A 16 -13.15 5.91 2.54
N ARG A 17 -13.83 5.35 1.54
CA ARG A 17 -13.70 5.75 0.13
C ARG A 17 -14.21 7.18 -0.08
N GLU A 18 -15.40 7.49 0.44
CA GLU A 18 -16.04 8.80 0.30
C GLU A 18 -15.26 9.90 1.03
N GLN A 19 -14.75 9.62 2.24
CA GLN A 19 -13.87 10.52 3.01
C GLN A 19 -12.57 10.86 2.26
N ARG A 20 -12.11 9.98 1.36
CA ARG A 20 -10.94 10.20 0.50
C ARG A 20 -11.28 10.85 -0.85
N GLY A 21 -12.54 11.20 -1.08
CA GLY A 21 -13.00 11.78 -2.35
C GLY A 21 -12.86 10.83 -3.53
N LEU A 22 -12.80 9.52 -3.28
CA LEU A 22 -12.61 8.52 -4.34
C LEU A 22 -13.96 8.07 -4.91
N SER A 23 -14.06 8.01 -6.23
CA SER A 23 -15.13 7.27 -6.90
C SER A 23 -14.91 5.76 -6.77
N GLN A 24 -15.98 4.98 -6.94
CA GLN A 24 -15.88 3.51 -6.99
C GLN A 24 -14.93 3.03 -8.10
N ALA A 25 -14.89 3.72 -9.24
CA ALA A 25 -13.98 3.39 -10.35
C ALA A 25 -12.51 3.67 -9.98
N GLN A 26 -12.25 4.77 -9.26
CA GLN A 26 -10.90 5.10 -8.79
C GLN A 26 -10.41 4.09 -7.74
N LEU A 27 -11.28 3.65 -6.82
CA LEU A 27 -10.91 2.59 -5.88
C LEU A 27 -10.59 1.28 -6.61
N ALA A 28 -11.42 0.89 -7.59
CA ALA A 28 -11.15 -0.27 -8.44
C ALA A 28 -9.79 -0.17 -9.17
N GLN A 29 -9.45 1.02 -9.67
CA GLN A 29 -8.15 1.27 -10.30
C GLN A 29 -6.98 1.12 -9.32
N ARG A 30 -7.13 1.58 -8.06
CA ARG A 30 -6.11 1.39 -7.02
C ARG A 30 -5.89 -0.08 -6.67
N MET A 31 -6.96 -0.88 -6.68
CA MET A 31 -6.88 -2.33 -6.43
C MET A 31 -5.98 -3.06 -7.44
N ALA A 32 -5.85 -2.54 -8.68
CA ALA A 32 -4.96 -3.11 -9.69
C ALA A 32 -3.48 -3.07 -9.26
N THR A 33 -3.06 -2.05 -8.49
CA THR A 33 -1.70 -1.95 -7.93
C THR A 33 -1.39 -3.08 -6.95
N TYR A 34 -2.43 -3.70 -6.39
CA TYR A 34 -2.35 -4.83 -5.45
C TYR A 34 -2.71 -6.16 -6.13
N GLY A 35 -2.71 -6.22 -7.46
CA GLY A 35 -2.96 -7.45 -8.21
C GLY A 35 -4.43 -7.79 -8.43
N HIS A 36 -5.37 -6.95 -8.00
CA HIS A 36 -6.80 -7.19 -8.13
C HIS A 36 -7.39 -6.35 -9.27
N ARG A 37 -7.67 -7.00 -10.41
CA ARG A 37 -8.30 -6.36 -11.58
C ARG A 37 -9.81 -6.23 -11.39
N TRP A 38 -10.21 -5.32 -10.51
CA TRP A 38 -11.62 -5.04 -10.24
C TRP A 38 -12.18 -3.95 -11.15
N MET A 39 -13.50 -3.95 -11.30
CA MET A 39 -14.23 -2.89 -11.98
C MET A 39 -15.04 -2.08 -10.96
N GLN A 40 -15.54 -0.92 -11.38
CA GLN A 40 -16.47 -0.11 -10.57
C GLN A 40 -17.63 -0.93 -9.98
N ASN A 41 -18.23 -1.81 -10.81
CA ASN A 41 -19.34 -2.68 -10.37
C ASN A 41 -18.93 -3.65 -9.25
N THR A 42 -17.68 -4.11 -9.22
CA THR A 42 -17.17 -4.95 -8.13
C THR A 42 -17.22 -4.20 -6.80
N ILE A 43 -16.73 -2.94 -6.78
CA ILE A 43 -16.79 -2.08 -5.59
C ILE A 43 -18.24 -1.84 -5.17
N GLN A 44 -19.11 -1.47 -6.13
CA GLN A 44 -20.53 -1.28 -5.86
C GLN A 44 -21.14 -2.51 -5.18
N ARG A 45 -20.91 -3.71 -5.72
CA ARG A 45 -21.45 -4.95 -5.16
C ARG A 45 -20.91 -5.24 -3.76
N ILE A 46 -19.65 -4.92 -3.48
CA ILE A 46 -19.08 -5.05 -2.13
C ILE A 46 -19.77 -4.08 -1.17
N GLU A 47 -19.91 -2.81 -1.55
CA GLU A 47 -20.58 -1.77 -0.73
C GLU A 47 -22.06 -2.07 -0.46
N HIS A 48 -22.70 -2.89 -1.30
CA HIS A 48 -24.08 -3.34 -1.14
C HIS A 48 -24.19 -4.76 -0.56
N GLN A 49 -23.09 -5.35 -0.08
CA GLN A 49 -23.04 -6.71 0.49
C GLN A 49 -23.46 -7.83 -0.50
N GLN A 50 -23.42 -7.55 -1.81
CA GLN A 50 -23.77 -8.47 -2.90
C GLN A 50 -22.57 -9.28 -3.41
N ARG A 51 -21.40 -9.07 -2.81
CA ARG A 51 -20.17 -9.82 -3.10
C ARG A 51 -19.38 -9.99 -1.81
N ARG A 52 -18.99 -11.23 -1.52
CA ARG A 52 -18.06 -11.54 -0.43
C ARG A 52 -16.64 -11.10 -0.80
N VAL A 53 -15.90 -10.67 0.22
CA VAL A 53 -14.49 -10.28 0.12
C VAL A 53 -13.70 -11.27 0.97
N ASP A 54 -12.67 -11.87 0.40
CA ASP A 54 -11.76 -12.73 1.17
C ASP A 54 -10.72 -11.90 1.94
N ILE A 55 -9.88 -12.57 2.72
CA ILE A 55 -8.92 -11.88 3.59
C ILE A 55 -7.83 -11.14 2.81
N ALA A 56 -7.42 -11.67 1.65
CA ALA A 56 -6.40 -11.06 0.81
C ALA A 56 -6.95 -9.83 0.08
N GLU A 57 -8.19 -9.92 -0.39
CA GLU A 57 -8.92 -8.79 -0.97
C GLU A 57 -9.20 -7.70 0.08
N ALA A 58 -9.49 -8.06 1.33
CA ALA A 58 -9.66 -7.11 2.43
C ALA A 58 -8.35 -6.38 2.78
N ASP A 59 -7.22 -7.10 2.80
CA ASP A 59 -5.90 -6.51 2.98
C ASP A 59 -5.54 -5.53 1.85
N ALA A 60 -5.77 -5.94 0.59
CA ALA A 60 -5.58 -5.07 -0.56
C ALA A 60 -6.50 -3.83 -0.54
N LEU A 61 -7.75 -3.96 -0.10
CA LEU A 61 -8.66 -2.83 0.10
C LEU A 61 -8.15 -1.87 1.16
N ALA A 62 -7.65 -2.40 2.29
CA ALA A 62 -7.08 -1.58 3.35
C ALA A 62 -5.90 -0.76 2.83
N HIS A 63 -5.02 -1.38 2.05
CA HIS A 63 -3.92 -0.68 1.38
C HIS A 63 -4.37 0.32 0.32
N ALA A 64 -5.37 -0.01 -0.51
CA ALA A 64 -5.90 0.91 -1.52
C ALA A 64 -6.59 2.13 -0.90
N LEU A 65 -7.10 1.97 0.32
CA LEU A 65 -7.72 3.00 1.13
C LEU A 65 -6.77 3.57 2.19
N ASP A 66 -5.46 3.30 2.16
CA ASP A 66 -4.50 3.89 3.11
C ASP A 66 -4.96 3.75 4.59
N VAL A 67 -5.41 2.56 4.99
CA VAL A 67 -5.83 2.20 6.35
C VAL A 67 -5.35 0.79 6.73
N THR A 68 -5.58 0.40 7.98
CA THR A 68 -5.43 -1.00 8.42
C THR A 68 -6.70 -1.82 8.14
N VAL A 69 -6.57 -3.14 8.07
CA VAL A 69 -7.76 -4.04 8.02
C VAL A 69 -8.64 -3.85 9.25
N GLY A 70 -8.04 -3.52 10.40
CA GLY A 70 -8.76 -3.18 11.63
C GLY A 70 -9.76 -2.03 11.43
N ALA A 71 -9.38 -0.99 10.68
CA ALA A 71 -10.27 0.12 10.35
C ALA A 71 -11.45 -0.30 9.47
N LEU A 72 -11.24 -1.24 8.53
CA LEU A 72 -12.35 -1.81 7.73
C LEU A 72 -13.35 -2.59 8.60
N LEU A 73 -12.89 -3.13 9.73
CA LEU A 73 -13.68 -3.93 10.66
C LEU A 73 -14.10 -3.15 11.91
N ALA A 74 -13.79 -1.85 12.00
CA ALA A 74 -14.00 -1.06 13.20
C ALA A 74 -15.49 -0.99 13.56
N THR A 75 -15.78 -1.16 14.85
CA THR A 75 -17.10 -0.91 15.42
C THR A 75 -17.32 0.58 15.63
N GLY A 76 -18.45 1.08 15.18
CA GLY A 76 -18.81 2.49 15.28
C GLY A 76 -19.48 2.97 14.00
N ASP A 77 -20.00 4.18 14.06
CA ASP A 77 -20.41 4.93 12.88
C ASP A 77 -19.15 5.63 12.32
N PRO A 78 -18.68 5.30 11.12
CA PRO A 78 -17.50 5.95 10.53
C PRO A 78 -17.73 7.46 10.27
N ASP A 79 -18.99 7.89 10.22
CA ASP A 79 -19.40 9.28 10.04
C ASP A 79 -19.68 9.98 11.40
N ASP A 80 -19.38 9.32 12.53
CA ASP A 80 -19.53 9.93 13.86
C ASP A 80 -18.70 11.21 13.98
N THR A 81 -19.37 12.35 14.08
CA THR A 81 -18.75 13.67 14.18
C THR A 81 -18.37 14.06 15.60
N SER A 82 -18.71 13.23 16.60
CA SER A 82 -18.35 13.45 18.00
C SER A 82 -16.83 13.52 18.18
N ASP A 83 -16.39 14.11 19.30
CA ASP A 83 -14.97 14.13 19.64
C ASP A 83 -14.41 12.72 19.77
N ALA A 84 -15.19 11.77 20.28
CA ALA A 84 -14.81 10.36 20.32
C ALA A 84 -14.60 9.77 18.90
N GLY A 85 -15.48 10.07 17.95
CA GLY A 85 -15.34 9.67 16.55
C GLY A 85 -14.11 10.29 15.87
N ARG A 86 -13.82 11.57 16.14
CA ARG A 86 -12.60 12.24 15.66
C ARG A 86 -11.33 11.61 16.23
N ILE A 87 -11.31 11.34 17.55
CA ILE A 87 -10.19 10.67 18.22
C ILE A 87 -9.95 9.28 17.62
N ARG A 88 -11.01 8.49 17.41
CA ARG A 88 -10.92 7.17 16.78
C ARG A 88 -10.25 7.25 15.40
N ARG A 89 -10.74 8.12 14.52
CA ARG A 89 -10.17 8.30 13.18
C ARG A 89 -8.70 8.73 13.22
N ALA A 90 -8.35 9.62 14.14
CA ALA A 90 -6.96 10.05 14.34
C ALA A 90 -6.06 8.88 14.78
N LEU A 91 -6.54 8.04 15.70
CA LEU A 91 -5.80 6.82 16.12
C LEU A 91 -5.65 5.84 14.95
N ASP A 92 -6.71 5.57 14.19
CA ASP A 92 -6.65 4.67 13.04
C ASP A 92 -5.66 5.19 11.97
N ALA A 93 -5.59 6.51 11.77
CA ALA A 93 -4.63 7.14 10.87
C ALA A 93 -3.18 7.03 11.38
N VAL A 94 -2.97 7.16 12.69
CA VAL A 94 -1.65 6.94 13.32
C VAL A 94 -1.21 5.49 13.15
N ASP A 95 -2.11 4.53 13.38
CA ASP A 95 -1.82 3.10 13.22
C ASP A 95 -1.50 2.75 11.75
N ALA A 96 -2.25 3.32 10.80
CA ALA A 96 -1.98 3.17 9.37
C ALA A 96 -0.58 3.73 9.00
N ALA A 97 -0.26 4.94 9.45
CA ALA A 97 1.04 5.56 9.21
C ALA A 97 2.19 4.77 9.84
N ALA A 98 1.99 4.23 11.04
CA ALA A 98 2.97 3.36 11.69
C ALA A 98 3.20 2.06 10.90
N ALA A 99 2.13 1.44 10.39
CA ALA A 99 2.23 0.25 9.55
C ALA A 99 2.94 0.53 8.20
N ASP A 100 2.71 1.69 7.59
CA ASP A 100 3.42 2.14 6.38
C ASP A 100 4.91 2.36 6.66
N LEU A 101 5.25 2.95 7.81
CA LEU A 101 6.64 3.15 8.22
C LEU A 101 7.37 1.82 8.43
N ASP A 102 6.77 0.86 9.13
CA ASP A 102 7.36 -0.48 9.34
C ASP A 102 7.57 -1.20 8.01
N ARG A 103 6.58 -1.16 7.11
CA ARG A 103 6.70 -1.74 5.76
C ARG A 103 7.82 -1.08 4.95
N SER A 104 7.89 0.25 4.97
CA SER A 104 8.92 1.02 4.27
C SER A 104 10.31 0.71 4.82
N ARG A 105 10.43 0.58 6.15
CA ARG A 105 11.66 0.21 6.85
C ARG A 105 12.13 -1.19 6.43
N ARG A 106 11.25 -2.20 6.48
CA ARG A 106 11.57 -3.56 6.03
C ARG A 106 12.00 -3.61 4.57
N ARG A 107 11.32 -2.85 3.69
CA ARG A 107 11.69 -2.77 2.28
C ARG A 107 13.07 -2.15 2.10
N TYR A 108 13.35 -1.07 2.83
CA TYR A 108 14.67 -0.43 2.85
C TYR A 108 15.75 -1.39 3.36
N ASP A 109 15.52 -2.08 4.48
CA ASP A 109 16.49 -3.02 5.07
C ASP A 109 16.80 -4.17 4.11
N ARG A 110 15.78 -4.75 3.46
CA ARG A 110 15.98 -5.79 2.43
C ARG A 110 16.79 -5.27 1.24
N ALA A 111 16.47 -4.08 0.74
CA ALA A 111 17.19 -3.49 -0.38
C ALA A 111 18.65 -3.18 -0.01
N ARG A 112 18.88 -2.71 1.21
CA ARG A 112 20.21 -2.47 1.77
C ARG A 112 21.01 -3.76 1.89
N THR A 113 20.42 -4.83 2.43
CA THR A 113 21.07 -6.16 2.50
C THR A 113 21.43 -6.66 1.11
N ALA A 114 20.49 -6.63 0.16
CA ALA A 114 20.75 -7.05 -1.21
C ALA A 114 21.88 -6.25 -1.88
N LEU A 115 21.95 -4.93 -1.63
CA LEU A 115 23.03 -4.11 -2.15
C LEU A 115 24.38 -4.43 -1.48
N ALA A 116 24.39 -4.71 -0.18
CA ALA A 116 25.59 -5.14 0.52
C ALA A 116 26.11 -6.50 0.00
N ASP A 117 25.21 -7.42 -0.33
CA ASP A 117 25.58 -8.72 -0.92
C ASP A 117 26.21 -8.55 -2.32
N LEU A 118 25.72 -7.59 -3.11
CA LEU A 118 26.24 -7.28 -4.45
C LEU A 118 27.52 -6.45 -4.42
N ASN A 119 27.66 -5.56 -3.44
CA ASN A 119 28.82 -4.67 -3.29
C ASN A 119 29.15 -4.47 -1.80
N PRO A 120 29.92 -5.40 -1.20
CA PRO A 120 30.25 -5.36 0.22
C PRO A 120 31.00 -4.09 0.65
N SER A 121 31.77 -3.50 -0.28
CA SER A 121 32.48 -2.23 -0.08
C SER A 121 31.59 -1.00 -0.01
N ALA A 122 30.32 -1.08 -0.43
CA ALA A 122 29.38 0.05 -0.40
C ALA A 122 28.83 0.37 1.01
N LEU A 123 29.15 -0.43 2.04
CA LEU A 123 28.57 -0.35 3.39
C LEU A 123 28.95 0.91 4.22
N THR A 124 29.70 1.87 3.69
CA THR A 124 30.16 3.07 4.41
C THR A 124 29.10 4.20 4.48
N GLY A 125 27.90 3.89 4.97
CA GLY A 125 26.85 4.87 5.29
C GLY A 125 25.93 5.26 4.12
N ASP A 126 24.66 5.56 4.39
CA ASP A 126 23.57 5.64 3.38
C ASP A 126 23.85 6.55 2.16
N ALA A 127 24.51 7.69 2.38
CA ALA A 127 24.89 8.59 1.30
C ALA A 127 26.05 8.05 0.46
N ALA A 128 27.07 7.47 1.08
CA ALA A 128 28.19 6.87 0.35
C ALA A 128 27.76 5.57 -0.34
N LEU A 129 26.82 4.84 0.24
CA LEU A 129 26.24 3.60 -0.30
C LEU A 129 25.45 3.88 -1.58
N ARG A 130 24.61 4.93 -1.58
CA ARG A 130 23.92 5.40 -2.80
C ARG A 130 24.91 5.93 -3.85
N SER A 131 25.91 6.70 -3.43
CA SER A 131 26.94 7.26 -4.32
C SER A 131 27.79 6.15 -4.99
N ALA A 132 28.28 5.20 -4.20
CA ALA A 132 29.09 4.07 -4.66
C ALA A 132 28.30 3.12 -5.57
N ALA A 133 27.04 2.85 -5.26
CA ALA A 133 26.16 2.05 -6.12
C ALA A 133 25.93 2.72 -7.49
N LEU A 134 25.74 4.05 -7.52
CA LEU A 134 25.60 4.81 -8.77
C LEU A 134 26.92 4.84 -9.57
N ALA A 135 28.07 4.98 -8.91
CA ALA A 135 29.38 4.95 -9.55
C ALA A 135 29.68 3.58 -10.20
N ALA A 136 29.41 2.48 -9.50
CA ALA A 136 29.60 1.13 -10.04
C ALA A 136 28.72 0.85 -11.29
N LEU A 137 27.52 1.42 -11.36
CA LEU A 137 26.66 1.34 -12.55
C LEU A 137 27.21 2.15 -13.73
N ALA A 138 27.87 3.29 -13.47
CA ALA A 138 28.49 4.10 -14.51
C ALA A 138 29.73 3.41 -15.10
N GLU A 139 30.56 2.77 -14.27
CA GLU A 139 31.76 2.05 -14.71
C GLU A 139 31.42 0.80 -15.55
N GLY A 140 30.32 0.10 -15.23
CA GLY A 140 29.84 -1.02 -16.05
C GLY A 140 29.22 -0.61 -17.39
N SER A 141 28.84 0.66 -17.54
CA SER A 141 28.26 1.22 -18.78
C SER A 141 29.31 1.69 -19.79
N ASP A 142 30.58 1.80 -19.38
CA ASP A 142 31.68 2.36 -20.21
C ASP A 142 32.60 1.28 -20.79
N ALA A 143 32.19 0.01 -20.75
CA ALA A 143 32.90 -1.04 -21.48
C ALA A 143 32.85 -0.71 -22.99
N PRO A 144 34.00 -0.56 -23.67
CA PRO A 144 34.01 -0.20 -25.09
C PRO A 144 33.20 -1.24 -25.86
N ARG A 145 32.17 -0.76 -26.57
CA ARG A 145 31.39 -1.58 -27.49
C ARG A 145 32.41 -2.25 -28.43
N PRO A 146 32.48 -3.60 -28.50
CA PRO A 146 33.42 -4.26 -29.38
C PRO A 146 33.19 -3.70 -30.79
N PRO A 147 34.26 -3.33 -31.52
CA PRO A 147 34.11 -2.76 -32.85
C PRO A 147 33.26 -3.71 -33.68
N ASP A 148 32.20 -3.17 -34.29
CA ASP A 148 31.28 -3.93 -35.12
C ASP A 148 32.09 -4.71 -36.16
N ALA A 149 32.15 -6.03 -35.97
CA ALA A 149 32.67 -6.95 -36.96
C ALA A 149 31.59 -7.09 -38.03
N GLU A 150 31.70 -6.28 -39.08
CA GLU A 150 30.95 -6.46 -40.32
C GLU A 150 31.89 -6.95 -41.45
N PRO A 151 31.32 -7.62 -42.47
CA PRO A 151 31.47 -9.07 -42.70
C PRO A 151 32.66 -9.51 -43.57
#